data_AF-U7DAA7-F1
#
_entry.id   AF-U7DAA7-F1
#
_cell.length_a   1.000
_cell.length_b   1.000
_cell.length_c   1.000
_cell.angle_alpha   90.00
_cell.angle_beta   90.00
_cell.angle_gamma   90.00
#
_symmetry.space_group_name_H-M   'P 1'
#
loop_
_entity.id
_entity.type
_entity.pdbx_description
1 polymer ?
#
loop_
_entity_poly.entity_id
_entity_poly.type
_entity_poly.pdbx_seq_one_letter_code
_entity_poly.pdbx_strand_id
1 'polypeptide(L)'
;MEPETLKICLGTTCYIMGSCDLLAVEEYLPEEICQRITVEGATCLGKCKDIHATPPFIEIDGHIYEAADRSTVESKLREVLHADHK
;
A
#
# COMPACT_ATOMS: atom_id res chain seq x y z
N MET A 1 -4.07 -20.22 0.12
CA MET A 1 -3.51 -18.88 0.32
C MET A 1 -4.37 -17.95 -0.49
N GLU A 2 -5.13 -17.10 0.19
CA GLU A 2 -5.77 -15.96 -0.46
C GLU A 2 -4.69 -14.88 -0.64
N PRO A 3 -4.73 -14.09 -1.72
CA PRO A 3 -3.76 -13.02 -1.92
C PRO A 3 -4.01 -11.87 -0.93
N GLU A 4 -2.93 -11.29 -0.41
CA GLU A 4 -3.01 -10.15 0.50
C GLU A 4 -3.51 -8.91 -0.22
N THR A 5 -4.46 -8.18 0.36
CA THR A 5 -5.01 -6.99 -0.29
C THR A 5 -4.19 -5.75 0.06
N LEU A 6 -3.59 -5.12 -0.94
CA LEU A 6 -2.96 -3.79 -0.86
C LEU A 6 -3.96 -2.75 -1.40
N LYS A 7 -4.52 -1.94 -0.51
CA LYS A 7 -5.34 -0.78 -0.89
C LYS A 7 -4.51 0.48 -0.91
N ILE A 8 -4.56 1.22 -2.00
CA ILE A 8 -3.84 2.48 -2.16
C ILE A 8 -4.84 3.63 -2.10
N CYS A 9 -4.58 4.62 -1.24
CA CYS A 9 -5.41 5.82 -1.19
C CYS A 9 -5.16 6.68 -2.43
N LEU A 10 -6.18 6.80 -3.28
CA LEU A 10 -6.20 7.63 -4.50
C LEU A 10 -6.99 8.93 -4.29
N GLY A 11 -7.22 9.33 -3.03
CA GLY A 11 -7.78 10.64 -2.73
C GLY A 11 -6.87 11.75 -3.26
N THR A 12 -7.44 12.90 -3.62
CA THR A 12 -6.72 13.99 -4.31
C THR A 12 -5.39 14.35 -3.65
N THR A 13 -5.33 14.42 -2.32
CA THR A 13 -4.09 14.68 -1.58
C THR A 13 -3.06 13.57 -1.77
N CYS A 14 -3.45 12.30 -1.62
CA CYS A 14 -2.52 11.18 -1.78
C CYS A 14 -2.05 11.06 -3.23
N TYR A 15 -2.95 11.30 -4.19
CA TYR A 15 -2.63 11.26 -5.61
C TYR A 15 -1.58 12.32 -5.98
N ILE A 16 -1.76 13.57 -5.53
CA ILE A 16 -0.78 14.66 -5.75
C ILE A 16 0.56 14.34 -5.09
N MET A 17 0.54 13.67 -3.94
CA MET A 17 1.75 13.26 -3.21
C MET A 17 2.43 12.01 -3.79
N GLY A 18 1.94 11.45 -4.90
CA GLY A 18 2.58 10.35 -5.61
C GLY A 18 1.98 8.97 -5.36
N SER A 19 0.80 8.85 -4.75
CA SER A 19 0.17 7.53 -4.56
C SER A 19 -0.19 6.82 -5.87
N CYS A 20 -0.32 7.56 -6.98
CA CYS A 20 -0.55 6.99 -8.30
C CYS A 20 0.61 6.09 -8.75
N ASP A 21 1.85 6.43 -8.39
CA ASP A 21 3.02 5.64 -8.77
C ASP A 21 3.04 4.27 -8.06
N LEU A 22 2.33 4.16 -6.94
CA LEU A 22 2.18 2.91 -6.19
C LEU A 22 1.18 1.97 -6.87
N LEU A 23 0.35 2.42 -7.81
CA LEU A 23 -0.54 1.52 -8.55
C LEU A 23 0.25 0.61 -9.49
N ALA A 24 1.40 1.07 -9.97
CA ALA A 24 2.30 0.31 -10.84
C ALA A 24 3.22 -0.63 -10.04
N VAL A 25 2.67 -1.31 -9.01
CA VAL A 25 3.48 -2.22 -8.17
C VAL A 25 4.19 -3.29 -8.99
N GLU A 26 3.56 -3.76 -10.07
CA GLU A 26 4.10 -4.79 -10.95
C GLU A 26 5.38 -4.35 -11.69
N GLU A 27 5.64 -3.05 -11.81
CA GLU A 27 6.83 -2.52 -12.48
C GLU A 27 8.06 -2.50 -11.58
N TYR A 28 7.89 -2.48 -10.25
CA TYR A 28 8.99 -2.32 -9.30
C TYR A 28 9.07 -3.41 -8.22
N LEU A 29 8.00 -4.17 -7.98
CA LEU A 29 8.00 -5.32 -7.07
C LEU A 29 8.38 -6.61 -7.81
N PRO A 30 9.03 -7.56 -7.12
CA PRO A 30 9.30 -8.88 -7.67
C PRO A 30 8.01 -9.68 -7.89
N GLU A 31 8.00 -10.50 -8.94
CA GLU A 31 6.83 -11.30 -9.36
C GLU A 31 6.30 -12.22 -8.26
N GLU A 32 7.18 -12.73 -7.38
CA GLU A 32 6.82 -13.57 -6.23
C GLU A 32 5.88 -12.87 -5.23
N ILE A 33 5.99 -11.54 -5.11
CA ILE A 33 5.12 -10.72 -4.26
C ILE A 33 3.85 -10.39 -5.03
N CYS A 34 3.97 -9.95 -6.29
CA CYS A 34 2.82 -9.59 -7.13
C CYS A 34 1.81 -10.75 -7.27
N GLN A 35 2.27 -11.99 -7.42
CA GLN A 35 1.39 -13.16 -7.49
C GLN A 35 0.68 -13.49 -6.16
N ARG A 36 1.12 -12.92 -5.04
CA ARG A 36 0.59 -13.15 -3.70
C ARG A 36 -0.22 -11.97 -3.14
N ILE A 37 -0.37 -10.90 -3.91
CA ILE A 37 -1.11 -9.70 -3.48
C ILE A 37 -2.19 -9.35 -4.51
N THR A 38 -3.19 -8.60 -4.06
CA THR A 38 -4.19 -7.95 -4.92
C THR A 38 -4.15 -6.45 -4.66
N VAL A 39 -4.00 -5.67 -5.73
CA VAL A 39 -3.92 -4.21 -5.63
C VAL A 39 -5.28 -3.59 -5.89
N GLU A 40 -5.75 -2.78 -4.95
CA GLU A 40 -7.02 -2.07 -5.03
C GLU A 40 -6.82 -0.56 -4.84
N GLY A 41 -7.51 0.24 -5.64
CA GLY A 41 -7.56 1.68 -5.44
C GLY A 41 -8.74 2.06 -4.53
N ALA A 42 -8.46 2.73 -3.42
CA ALA A 42 -9.48 3.29 -2.54
C ALA A 42 -9.58 4.81 -2.75
N THR A 43 -10.79 5.36 -2.86
CA THR A 43 -10.98 6.80 -3.07
C THR A 43 -10.50 7.65 -1.88
N CYS A 44 -10.61 7.15 -0.65
CA CYS A 44 -10.08 7.81 0.54
C CYS A 44 -10.02 6.83 1.73
N LEU A 45 -8.90 6.79 2.45
CA LEU A 45 -8.77 6.03 3.71
C LEU A 45 -9.13 6.86 4.96
N GLY A 46 -9.58 8.10 4.77
CA GLY A 46 -10.07 8.98 5.85
C GLY A 46 -9.01 9.48 6.84
N LYS A 47 -7.71 9.20 6.60
CA LYS A 47 -6.61 9.56 7.51
C LYS A 47 -6.10 10.99 7.40
N CYS A 48 -6.44 11.70 6.32
CA CYS A 48 -6.03 13.10 6.13
C CYS A 48 -6.57 14.08 7.19
N LYS A 49 -7.52 13.65 8.04
CA LYS A 49 -8.11 14.48 9.10
C LYS A 49 -7.23 14.58 10.35
N ASP A 50 -6.25 13.70 10.48
CA ASP A 50 -5.30 13.75 11.57
C ASP A 50 -4.21 14.78 11.25
N ILE A 51 -3.91 15.65 12.23
CA ILE A 51 -2.94 16.75 12.10
C ILE A 51 -1.51 16.24 11.87
N HIS A 52 -1.21 15.02 12.32
CA HIS A 52 0.12 14.43 12.18
C HIS A 52 0.23 13.39 11.08
N ALA A 53 -0.87 13.11 10.36
CA ALA A 53 -0.84 12.07 9.35
C ALA A 53 -0.09 12.52 8.09
N THR A 54 0.79 11.66 7.61
CA THR A 54 1.64 11.95 6.46
C THR A 54 1.14 11.21 5.22
N PRO A 55 0.45 11.86 4.26
CA PRO A 55 0.13 11.22 2.99
C PRO A 55 1.40 10.95 2.16
N PRO A 56 1.38 9.96 1.25
CA PRO A 56 0.24 9.12 0.88
C PRO A 56 -0.01 7.94 1.84
N PHE A 57 -1.25 7.45 1.85
CA PHE A 57 -1.68 6.34 2.70
C PHE A 57 -1.91 5.07 1.89
N ILE A 58 -1.54 3.93 2.46
CA ILE A 58 -1.86 2.59 1.96
C ILE A 58 -2.45 1.75 3.10
N GLU A 59 -3.19 0.71 2.75
CA GLU A 59 -3.69 -0.29 3.69
C GLU A 59 -3.25 -1.67 3.20
N ILE A 60 -2.60 -2.44 4.07
CA ILE A 60 -2.19 -3.82 3.80
C ILE A 60 -2.77 -4.66 4.95
N ASP A 61 -3.53 -5.71 4.63
CA ASP A 61 -4.16 -6.58 5.63
C ASP A 61 -4.94 -5.79 6.71
N GLY A 62 -5.72 -4.78 6.27
CA GLY A 62 -6.49 -3.91 7.18
C GLY A 62 -5.68 -2.92 8.03
N HIS A 63 -4.35 -2.92 7.92
CA HIS A 63 -3.47 -1.98 8.62
C HIS A 63 -3.11 -0.81 7.72
N ILE A 64 -3.31 0.41 8.22
CA ILE A 64 -3.02 1.63 7.45
C ILE A 64 -1.61 2.12 7.74
N TYR A 65 -0.84 2.34 6.68
CA TYR A 65 0.49 2.90 6.70
C TYR A 65 0.50 4.29 6.07
N GLU A 66 1.32 5.17 6.63
CA GLU A 66 1.52 6.55 6.18
C GLU A 66 2.90 6.71 5.53
N ALA A 67 3.11 7.86 4.88
CA ALA A 67 4.33 8.21 4.13
C ALA A 67 4.73 7.12 3.13
N ALA A 68 3.75 6.50 2.48
CA ALA A 68 3.98 5.34 1.65
C ALA A 68 4.74 5.71 0.37
N ASP A 69 5.90 5.07 0.17
CA ASP A 69 6.65 5.10 -1.07
C ASP A 69 6.91 3.66 -1.57
N ARG A 70 7.58 3.51 -2.72
CA ARG A 70 7.88 2.19 -3.30
C ARG A 70 8.65 1.29 -2.32
N SER A 71 9.62 1.87 -1.60
CA SER A 71 10.46 1.17 -0.62
C SER A 71 9.66 0.68 0.58
N THR A 72 8.77 1.54 1.08
CA THR A 72 7.88 1.26 2.22
C THR A 72 6.88 0.18 1.87
N VAL A 73 6.26 0.26 0.68
CA VAL A 73 5.35 -0.77 0.17
C VAL A 73 6.06 -2.12 0.09
N GLU A 74 7.23 -2.18 -0.58
CA GLU A 74 7.99 -3.44 -0.70
C GLU A 74 8.34 -4.03 0.67
N SER A 75 8.89 -3.20 1.56
CA SER A 75 9.30 -3.64 2.90
C SER A 75 8.13 -4.17 3.71
N LYS A 76 6.97 -3.48 3.68
CA LYS A 76 5.79 -3.89 4.42
C LYS A 76 5.11 -5.12 3.87
N LEU A 77 5.00 -5.23 2.54
CA LEU A 77 4.50 -6.45 1.91
C LEU A 77 5.39 -7.65 2.23
N ARG A 78 6.71 -7.48 2.18
CA ARG A 78 7.66 -8.54 2.55
C ARG A 78 7.46 -8.96 4.02
N GLU A 79 7.32 -8.02 4.94
CA GLU A 79 7.03 -8.31 6.36
C GLU A 79 5.73 -9.13 6.54
N VAL A 80 4.63 -8.69 5.93
CA VAL A 80 3.32 -9.37 6.01
C VAL A 80 3.39 -10.78 5.40
N LEU A 81 3.97 -10.90 4.21
CA LEU A 81 4.06 -12.17 3.49
C LEU A 81 5.01 -13.20 4.14
N HIS A 82 5.98 -12.76 4.96
CA HIS A 82 6.84 -13.64 5.77
C HIS A 82 6.21 -13.99 7.12
N ALA A 83 5.43 -13.10 7.72
CA ALA A 83 4.75 -13.35 8.99
C ALA A 83 3.76 -14.52 8.92
N ASP A 84 3.15 -14.73 7.75
CA ASP A 84 2.18 -15.82 7.50
C ASP A 84 2.83 -17.23 7.42
N HIS A 85 4.16 -17.34 7.46
CA HIS A 85 4.87 -18.63 7.35
C HIS A 85 5.20 -19.30 8.70
N LYS A 86 4.51 -18.95 9.79
CA LYS A 86 4.71 -19.56 11.12
C LYS A 86 3.40 -20.06 11.71
#